data_AF-A0A165IJP4-F1
#
_entry.id   AF-A0A165IJP4-F1
#
_cell.length_a   1.000
_cell.length_b   1.000
_cell.length_c   1.000
_cell.angle_alpha   90.00
_cell.angle_beta   90.00
_cell.angle_gamma   90.00
#
_symmetry.space_group_name_H-M   'P 1'
#
loop_
_entity.id
_entity.type
_entity.pdbx_description
1 polymer ?
#
loop_
_entity_poly.entity_id
_entity_poly.type
_entity_poly.pdbx_seq_one_letter_code
_entity_poly.pdbx_strand_id
1 'polypeptide(L)'
;MDLPLPASVATSTPSLPAISSLISQHFDRAVTRIERAVDQRLQAFASANVTAFGSGNVTAVSSITPIPAVASQSTTAQPVVRTNAELNPSRKVDINGQSLTFNYSDLPVPPALSFGSDIENLAQHWGDVSSEWAKVKAHPKIAIKGTPIPLGAWKLVYSGWARGLGDLRWKGNKGPWVERKYLVAAYRKSGSVAQFWKDFSSADGHLTFTDITKLLRERRKAANSRIVELAKEKYGSLFNSTFSYRKSGKRYVMTRPHVIARRYIALKNELPDDLRDLSCDSDDD
;
A
#
# COMPACT_ATOMS: atom_id res chain seq x y z
N MET A 1 53.55 -20.83 49.82
CA MET A 1 53.43 -20.27 48.46
C MET A 1 51.97 -19.95 48.25
N ASP A 2 51.57 -18.72 48.60
CA ASP A 2 50.20 -18.22 48.41
C ASP A 2 50.11 -17.52 47.06
N LEU A 3 49.18 -17.96 46.22
CA LEU A 3 48.84 -17.33 44.95
C LEU A 3 47.64 -16.39 45.16
N PRO A 4 47.68 -15.13 44.67
CA PRO A 4 46.58 -14.20 44.83
C PRO A 4 45.47 -14.46 43.81
N LEU A 5 44.22 -14.38 44.27
CA LEU A 5 43.01 -14.46 43.44
C LEU A 5 42.83 -13.20 42.57
N PRO A 6 42.29 -13.32 41.34
CA PRO A 6 42.06 -12.17 40.47
C PRO A 6 40.89 -11.31 40.94
N ALA A 7 41.08 -9.99 40.82
CA ALA A 7 40.10 -8.96 41.16
C ALA A 7 38.85 -9.04 40.27
N SER A 8 37.68 -8.97 40.90
CA SER A 8 36.37 -8.96 40.27
C SER A 8 36.16 -7.66 39.47
N VAL A 9 36.03 -7.76 38.14
CA VAL A 9 35.72 -6.64 37.25
C VAL A 9 34.22 -6.37 37.31
N ALA A 10 33.84 -5.27 37.97
CA ALA A 10 32.48 -4.78 38.00
C ALA A 10 32.03 -4.32 36.60
N THR A 11 31.18 -5.11 35.95
CA THR A 11 30.51 -4.74 34.70
C THR A 11 29.33 -3.82 35.04
N SER A 12 29.55 -2.51 34.86
CA SER A 12 28.51 -1.49 35.05
C SER A 12 27.46 -1.64 33.94
N THR A 13 26.30 -2.17 34.29
CA THR A 13 25.17 -2.34 33.38
C THR A 13 24.49 -0.98 33.21
N PRO A 14 24.42 -0.41 32.00
CA PRO A 14 23.81 0.90 31.80
C PRO A 14 22.32 0.86 32.16
N SER A 15 21.86 1.83 32.93
CA SER A 15 20.47 1.89 33.37
C SER A 15 19.53 2.17 32.18
N LEU A 16 18.37 1.50 32.18
CA LEU A 16 17.34 1.57 31.15
C LEU A 16 16.93 2.99 30.66
N PRO A 17 16.90 4.07 31.48
CA PRO A 17 16.59 5.41 30.96
C PRO A 17 17.64 5.97 29.98
N ALA A 18 18.91 5.52 30.06
CA ALA A 18 19.96 5.99 29.17
C ALA A 18 19.80 5.45 27.73
N ILE A 19 19.23 4.26 27.57
CA ILE A 19 19.01 3.62 26.27
C ILE A 19 17.85 4.30 25.53
N SER A 20 16.79 4.69 26.24
CA SER A 20 15.64 5.38 25.63
C SER A 20 16.01 6.78 25.11
N SER A 21 16.86 7.51 25.82
CA SER A 21 17.33 8.85 25.40
C SER A 21 18.20 8.76 24.13
N LEU A 22 19.08 7.76 24.07
CA LEU A 22 19.96 7.54 22.93
C LEU A 22 19.17 7.15 21.67
N ILE A 23 18.14 6.31 21.81
CA ILE A 23 17.26 5.92 20.70
C ILE A 23 16.47 7.13 20.15
N SER A 24 15.91 7.96 21.03
CA SER A 24 15.22 9.20 20.60
C SER A 24 16.17 10.17 19.88
N GLN A 25 17.39 10.35 20.38
CA GLN A 25 18.38 11.23 19.76
C GLN A 25 18.83 10.72 18.38
N HIS A 26 18.93 9.41 18.18
CA HIS A 26 19.23 8.82 16.88
C HIS A 26 18.06 8.95 15.90
N PHE A 27 16.82 8.86 16.39
CA PHE A 27 15.62 9.03 15.57
C PHE A 27 15.49 10.48 15.07
N ASP A 28 15.63 11.48 15.94
CA ASP A 28 15.56 12.89 15.56
C ASP A 28 16.63 13.27 14.55
N ARG A 29 17.87 12.80 14.75
CA ARG A 29 18.98 13.02 13.80
C ARG A 29 18.73 12.37 12.43
N ALA A 30 18.04 11.23 12.39
CA ALA A 30 17.67 10.57 11.15
C ALA A 30 16.57 11.32 10.40
N VAL A 31 15.57 11.84 11.12
CA VAL A 31 14.49 12.66 10.55
C VAL A 31 15.03 13.95 9.94
N THR A 32 15.88 14.70 10.67
CA THR A 32 16.47 15.95 10.16
C THR A 32 17.37 15.72 8.93
N ARG A 33 18.04 14.57 8.83
CA ARG A 33 18.84 14.22 7.63
C ARG A 33 17.96 13.95 6.42
N ILE A 34 16.78 13.35 6.62
CA ILE A 34 15.83 13.09 5.55
C ILE A 34 15.20 14.39 5.06
N GLU A 35 14.78 15.27 5.97
CA GLU A 35 14.21 16.59 5.61
C GLU A 35 15.19 17.41 4.77
N ARG A 36 16.46 17.50 5.19
CA ARG A 36 17.50 18.22 4.45
C ARG A 36 17.76 17.62 3.06
N ALA A 37 17.70 16.29 2.91
CA ALA A 37 17.89 15.62 1.62
C ALA A 37 16.70 15.84 0.67
N VAL A 38 15.48 15.99 1.21
CA VAL A 38 14.29 16.32 0.43
C VAL A 38 14.35 17.77 -0.06
N ASP A 39 14.74 18.72 0.80
CA ASP A 39 14.89 20.13 0.42
C ASP A 39 15.97 20.33 -0.65
N GLN A 40 17.11 19.65 -0.52
CA GLN A 40 18.17 19.66 -1.54
C GLN A 40 17.69 19.13 -2.90
N ARG A 41 16.84 18.10 -2.91
CA ARG A 41 16.25 17.55 -4.15
C ARG A 41 15.22 18.48 -4.78
N LEU A 42 14.42 19.18 -3.98
CA LEU A 42 13.44 20.15 -4.48
C LEU A 42 14.15 21.37 -5.08
N GLN A 43 15.22 21.86 -4.45
CA GLN A 43 16.04 22.93 -5.01
C GLN A 43 16.73 22.51 -6.32
N ALA A 44 17.27 21.30 -6.41
CA ALA A 44 17.87 20.79 -7.65
C ALA A 44 16.86 20.66 -8.80
N PHE A 45 15.60 20.32 -8.51
CA PHE A 45 14.54 20.21 -9.51
C PHE A 45 14.05 21.57 -10.01
N ALA A 46 13.98 22.57 -9.12
CA ALA A 46 13.64 23.94 -9.50
C ALA A 46 14.68 24.56 -10.45
N SER A 47 15.97 24.26 -10.24
CA SER A 47 17.06 24.76 -11.09
C SER A 47 17.12 24.11 -12.48
N ALA A 48 16.60 22.90 -12.65
CA ALA A 48 16.66 22.16 -13.91
C ALA A 48 15.60 22.57 -14.95
N ASN A 49 14.50 23.20 -14.51
CA ASN A 49 13.36 23.52 -15.40
C ASN A 49 13.41 24.92 -16.02
N VAL A 50 14.39 25.76 -15.66
CA VAL A 50 14.50 27.13 -16.20
C VAL A 50 15.26 27.17 -17.55
N THR A 51 15.89 26.07 -17.98
CA THR A 51 16.79 26.09 -19.16
C THR A 51 16.20 25.53 -20.46
N ALA A 52 14.92 25.12 -20.50
CA ALA A 52 14.39 24.34 -21.63
C ALA A 52 13.05 24.88 -22.19
N PHE A 53 13.01 26.13 -22.64
CA PHE A 53 11.98 26.59 -23.59
C PHE A 53 12.58 27.53 -24.63
N GLY A 54 13.09 26.95 -25.72
CA GLY A 54 13.49 27.64 -26.94
C GLY A 54 12.63 27.15 -28.12
N SER A 55 11.97 28.13 -28.75
CA SER A 55 11.13 28.11 -29.95
C SER A 55 11.26 26.96 -30.95
N GLY A 56 10.12 26.44 -31.41
CA GLY A 56 10.00 25.58 -32.59
C GLY A 56 8.69 25.80 -33.35
N ASN A 57 8.79 26.36 -34.55
CA ASN A 57 7.73 26.65 -35.53
C ASN A 57 7.02 25.38 -36.03
N VAL A 58 5.69 25.44 -36.22
CA VAL A 58 4.90 24.36 -36.85
C VAL A 58 4.44 24.80 -38.23
N THR A 59 4.95 24.14 -39.28
CA THR A 59 4.52 24.32 -40.67
C THR A 59 3.48 23.24 -41.01
N ALA A 60 2.35 23.67 -41.56
CA ALA A 60 1.27 22.81 -42.03
C ALA A 60 1.59 22.20 -43.41
N VAL A 61 1.27 20.92 -43.61
CA VAL A 61 1.15 20.32 -44.95
C VAL A 61 -0.07 19.39 -44.98
N SER A 62 -0.99 19.72 -45.88
CA SER A 62 -2.15 18.94 -46.31
C SER A 62 -1.75 17.78 -47.21
N SER A 63 -2.49 16.66 -47.17
CA SER A 63 -2.86 15.83 -48.33
C SER A 63 -3.74 14.65 -47.88
N ILE A 64 -5.03 14.68 -48.24
CA ILE A 64 -5.98 13.58 -48.01
C ILE A 64 -6.24 12.94 -49.37
N THR A 65 -5.96 11.63 -49.49
CA THR A 65 -6.32 10.80 -50.65
C THR A 65 -7.61 10.02 -50.38
N PRO A 66 -8.46 9.76 -51.38
CA PRO A 66 -9.72 9.04 -51.19
C PRO A 66 -9.52 7.51 -51.18
N ILE A 67 -10.26 6.85 -50.28
CA ILE A 67 -10.30 5.39 -50.10
C ILE A 67 -11.36 4.80 -51.06
N PRO A 68 -11.09 3.67 -51.76
CA PRO A 68 -12.08 3.00 -52.59
C PRO A 68 -13.07 2.17 -51.75
N ALA A 69 -14.33 2.19 -52.18
CA ALA A 69 -15.44 1.46 -51.57
C ALA A 69 -15.28 -0.06 -51.73
N VAL A 70 -15.23 -0.78 -50.60
CA VAL A 70 -15.25 -2.25 -50.56
C VAL A 70 -16.67 -2.72 -50.28
N ALA A 71 -17.13 -3.64 -51.11
CA ALA A 71 -18.47 -4.20 -51.16
C ALA A 71 -18.92 -4.84 -49.84
N SER A 72 -20.16 -4.54 -49.46
CA SER A 72 -20.89 -5.15 -48.34
C SER A 72 -21.23 -6.61 -48.66
N GLN A 73 -20.59 -7.55 -47.97
CA GLN A 73 -21.06 -8.93 -47.91
C GLN A 73 -21.94 -9.11 -46.68
N SER A 74 -23.24 -9.21 -46.93
CA SER A 74 -24.28 -9.55 -45.96
C SER A 74 -24.06 -10.99 -45.47
N THR A 75 -23.33 -11.15 -44.38
CA THR A 75 -23.25 -12.45 -43.69
C THR A 75 -24.37 -12.49 -42.66
N THR A 76 -25.38 -13.33 -42.92
CA THR A 76 -26.50 -13.60 -42.03
C THR A 76 -25.99 -14.31 -40.77
N ALA A 77 -25.57 -13.53 -39.77
CA ALA A 77 -25.14 -14.04 -38.48
C ALA A 77 -26.36 -14.47 -37.66
N GLN A 78 -26.44 -15.76 -37.34
CA GLN A 78 -27.40 -16.29 -36.38
C GLN A 78 -27.20 -15.64 -35.00
N PRO A 79 -28.27 -15.30 -34.27
CA PRO A 79 -28.15 -14.74 -32.93
C PRO A 79 -27.66 -15.84 -31.99
N VAL A 80 -26.39 -15.77 -31.58
CA VAL A 80 -25.87 -16.57 -30.48
C VAL A 80 -26.62 -16.14 -29.22
N VAL A 81 -27.59 -16.95 -28.79
CA VAL A 81 -28.28 -16.80 -27.51
C VAL A 81 -27.24 -17.05 -26.41
N ARG A 82 -26.58 -15.98 -25.97
CA ARG A 82 -25.75 -16.02 -24.76
C ARG A 82 -26.68 -16.29 -23.58
N THR A 83 -26.39 -17.33 -22.82
CA THR A 83 -27.18 -17.66 -21.62
C THR A 83 -27.02 -16.57 -20.56
N ASN A 84 -28.06 -16.30 -19.76
CA ASN A 84 -28.05 -15.28 -18.71
C ASN A 84 -26.91 -15.44 -17.68
N ALA A 85 -26.33 -16.65 -17.55
CA ALA A 85 -25.16 -16.91 -16.70
C ALA A 85 -23.87 -16.24 -17.22
N GLU A 86 -23.77 -15.97 -18.52
CA GLU A 86 -22.63 -15.29 -19.13
C GLU A 86 -22.70 -13.76 -18.92
N LEU A 87 -23.91 -13.23 -18.66
CA LEU A 87 -24.17 -11.80 -18.42
C LEU A 87 -24.03 -11.40 -16.94
N ASN A 88 -24.16 -12.34 -16.01
CA ASN A 88 -24.07 -12.10 -14.56
C ASN A 88 -23.16 -13.15 -13.89
N PRO A 89 -21.82 -12.97 -13.91
CA PRO A 89 -20.94 -13.90 -13.24
C PRO A 89 -21.27 -13.96 -11.74
N SER A 90 -21.36 -15.16 -11.18
CA SER A 90 -21.45 -15.36 -9.73
C SER A 90 -20.05 -15.48 -9.14
N ARG A 91 -19.82 -14.93 -7.95
CA ARG A 91 -18.58 -15.09 -7.19
C ARG A 91 -18.86 -15.68 -5.82
N LYS A 92 -17.99 -16.56 -5.39
CA LYS A 92 -17.93 -17.10 -4.03
C LYS A 92 -16.71 -16.53 -3.32
N VAL A 93 -16.90 -15.98 -2.13
CA VAL A 93 -15.84 -15.44 -1.27
C VAL A 93 -16.05 -15.90 0.16
N ASP A 94 -14.96 -16.10 0.91
CA ASP A 94 -15.04 -16.42 2.33
C ASP A 94 -14.75 -15.16 3.16
N ILE A 95 -15.68 -14.81 4.05
CA ILE A 95 -15.60 -13.63 4.91
C ILE A 95 -15.75 -14.11 6.35
N ASN A 96 -14.68 -14.01 7.13
CA ASN A 96 -14.63 -14.42 8.54
C ASN A 96 -15.13 -15.87 8.76
N GLY A 97 -14.75 -16.78 7.86
CA GLY A 97 -15.13 -18.19 7.91
C GLY A 97 -16.53 -18.51 7.33
N GLN A 98 -17.27 -17.51 6.86
CA GLN A 98 -18.56 -17.70 6.20
C GLN A 98 -18.42 -17.55 4.69
N SER A 99 -18.85 -18.58 3.95
CA SER A 99 -18.85 -18.54 2.49
C SER A 99 -20.08 -17.81 1.94
N LEU A 100 -19.83 -16.77 1.14
CA LEU A 100 -20.85 -15.91 0.55
C LEU A 100 -20.82 -16.03 -0.98
N THR A 101 -21.96 -16.39 -1.57
CA THR A 101 -22.12 -16.45 -3.04
C THR A 101 -23.07 -15.34 -3.52
N PHE A 102 -22.57 -14.48 -4.39
CA PHE A 102 -23.28 -13.29 -4.87
C PHE A 102 -22.92 -12.95 -6.32
N ASN A 103 -23.80 -12.23 -6.98
CA ASN A 103 -23.66 -11.73 -8.34
C ASN A 103 -23.26 -10.26 -8.33
N TYR A 104 -22.85 -9.73 -9.49
CA TYR A 104 -22.49 -8.31 -9.63
C TYR A 104 -23.65 -7.37 -9.25
N SER A 105 -24.88 -7.76 -9.58
CA SER A 105 -26.11 -7.02 -9.27
C SER A 105 -26.43 -6.97 -7.77
N ASP A 106 -25.89 -7.90 -6.98
CA ASP A 106 -26.12 -7.96 -5.53
C ASP A 106 -25.22 -6.99 -4.75
N LEU A 107 -24.23 -6.37 -5.43
CA LEU A 107 -23.29 -5.46 -4.82
C LEU A 107 -23.95 -4.08 -4.60
N PRO A 108 -24.04 -3.58 -3.35
CA PRO A 108 -24.52 -2.23 -3.11
C PRO A 108 -23.52 -1.19 -3.61
N VAL A 109 -23.96 0.07 -3.72
CA VAL A 109 -23.04 1.20 -3.87
C VAL A 109 -22.39 1.46 -2.50
N PRO A 110 -21.04 1.48 -2.40
CA PRO A 110 -20.39 1.77 -1.13
C PRO A 110 -20.79 3.17 -0.61
N PRO A 111 -21.21 3.30 0.65
CA PRO A 111 -21.53 4.60 1.23
C PRO A 111 -20.27 5.45 1.40
N ALA A 112 -20.42 6.77 1.42
CA ALA A 112 -19.36 7.67 1.85
C ALA A 112 -19.10 7.46 3.35
N LEU A 113 -17.89 7.02 3.70
CA LEU A 113 -17.50 6.77 5.08
C LEU A 113 -16.62 7.89 5.62
N SER A 114 -17.06 8.49 6.72
CA SER A 114 -16.23 9.34 7.58
C SER A 114 -16.19 8.74 8.97
N PHE A 115 -14.98 8.63 9.52
CA PHE A 115 -14.74 8.22 10.91
C PHE A 115 -14.23 9.39 11.75
N GLY A 116 -14.11 10.60 11.17
CA GLY A 116 -13.47 11.74 11.84
C GLY A 116 -12.08 11.37 12.34
N SER A 117 -11.83 11.56 13.63
CA SER A 117 -10.61 11.15 14.34
C SER A 117 -10.82 9.89 15.20
N ASP A 118 -11.92 9.15 15.02
CA ASP A 118 -12.25 7.97 15.82
C ASP A 118 -11.60 6.70 15.23
N ILE A 119 -10.34 6.48 15.62
CA ILE A 119 -9.54 5.35 15.14
C ILE A 119 -10.05 4.01 15.67
N GLU A 120 -10.63 3.99 16.87
CA GLU A 120 -11.16 2.77 17.48
C GLU A 120 -12.39 2.28 16.71
N ASN A 121 -13.31 3.19 16.38
CA ASN A 121 -14.48 2.87 15.56
C ASN A 121 -14.09 2.41 14.15
N LEU A 122 -13.07 3.04 13.54
CA LEU A 122 -12.52 2.58 12.27
C LEU A 122 -11.97 1.14 12.38
N ALA A 123 -11.20 0.84 13.43
CA ALA A 123 -10.62 -0.48 13.67
C ALA A 123 -11.71 -1.55 13.90
N GLN A 124 -12.76 -1.23 14.65
CA GLN A 124 -13.89 -2.14 14.88
C GLN A 124 -14.60 -2.51 13.58
N HIS A 125 -14.80 -1.53 12.68
CA HIS A 125 -15.40 -1.77 11.37
C HIS A 125 -14.48 -2.49 10.38
N TRP A 126 -13.17 -2.55 10.65
CA TRP A 126 -12.20 -3.24 9.78
C TRP A 126 -12.45 -4.75 9.72
N GLY A 127 -12.80 -5.35 10.86
CA GLY A 127 -13.29 -6.71 10.99
C GLY A 127 -12.27 -7.84 10.90
N ASP A 128 -10.99 -7.53 11.13
CA ASP A 128 -9.89 -8.49 11.33
C ASP A 128 -9.91 -9.15 12.71
N VAL A 129 -10.47 -8.45 13.72
CA VAL A 129 -10.65 -8.95 15.08
C VAL A 129 -12.13 -9.30 15.32
N SER A 130 -12.45 -10.60 15.45
CA SER A 130 -13.83 -11.07 15.60
C SER A 130 -14.60 -10.44 16.77
N SER A 131 -13.94 -10.22 17.92
CA SER A 131 -14.58 -9.63 19.10
C SER A 131 -14.97 -8.17 18.90
N GLU A 132 -14.16 -7.41 18.14
CA GLU A 132 -14.46 -6.02 17.78
C GLU A 132 -15.55 -5.94 16.71
N TRP A 133 -15.44 -6.79 15.68
CA TRP A 133 -16.43 -6.86 14.62
C TRP A 133 -17.82 -7.18 15.18
N ALA A 134 -17.92 -8.11 16.14
CA ALA A 134 -19.18 -8.47 16.77
C ALA A 134 -19.95 -7.27 17.36
N LYS A 135 -19.24 -6.24 17.84
CA LYS A 135 -19.85 -5.01 18.41
C LYS A 135 -20.55 -4.17 17.36
N VAL A 136 -19.98 -4.08 16.15
CA VAL A 136 -20.46 -3.20 15.08
C VAL A 136 -21.19 -3.94 13.96
N LYS A 137 -21.16 -5.29 13.96
CA LYS A 137 -21.81 -6.14 12.95
C LYS A 137 -23.31 -5.90 12.83
N ALA A 138 -23.98 -5.46 13.90
CA ALA A 138 -25.40 -5.10 13.88
C ALA A 138 -25.70 -3.85 13.02
N HIS A 139 -24.69 -3.00 12.80
CA HIS A 139 -24.80 -1.76 12.02
C HIS A 139 -23.73 -1.71 10.91
N PRO A 140 -23.70 -2.71 10.01
CA PRO A 140 -22.66 -2.77 9.00
C PRO A 140 -22.87 -1.67 7.97
N LYS A 141 -21.77 -1.16 7.42
CA LYS A 141 -21.84 -0.12 6.38
C LYS A 141 -22.36 -0.65 5.05
N ILE A 142 -22.13 -1.94 4.77
CA ILE A 142 -22.72 -2.65 3.63
C ILE A 142 -23.12 -4.07 4.05
N ALA A 143 -24.15 -4.60 3.41
CA ALA A 143 -24.54 -6.00 3.50
C ALA A 143 -24.86 -6.52 2.10
N ILE A 144 -24.54 -7.79 1.84
CA ILE A 144 -24.84 -8.48 0.58
C ILE A 144 -25.71 -9.68 0.92
N LYS A 145 -26.93 -9.74 0.35
CA LYS A 145 -27.92 -10.78 0.69
C LYS A 145 -28.12 -10.94 2.21
N GLY A 146 -28.21 -9.83 2.92
CA GLY A 146 -28.34 -9.81 4.38
C GLY A 146 -27.07 -10.19 5.16
N THR A 147 -25.95 -10.50 4.49
CA THR A 147 -24.67 -10.81 5.14
C THR A 147 -23.85 -9.54 5.34
N PRO A 148 -23.55 -9.12 6.59
CA PRO A 148 -22.71 -7.98 6.90
C PRO A 148 -21.28 -8.16 6.36
N ILE A 149 -20.74 -7.13 5.69
CA ILE A 149 -19.37 -7.19 5.15
C ILE A 149 -18.48 -6.19 5.93
N PRO A 150 -17.43 -6.66 6.60
CA PRO A 150 -16.48 -5.78 7.27
C PRO A 150 -15.67 -4.96 6.25
N LEU A 151 -15.20 -3.78 6.65
CA LEU A 151 -14.51 -2.85 5.76
C LEU A 151 -13.22 -3.47 5.16
N GLY A 152 -12.48 -4.28 5.93
CA GLY A 152 -11.30 -4.99 5.45
C GLY A 152 -11.60 -5.97 4.31
N ALA A 153 -12.81 -6.51 4.22
CA ALA A 153 -13.23 -7.44 3.18
C ALA A 153 -13.74 -6.75 1.90
N TRP A 154 -13.86 -5.42 1.86
CA TRP A 154 -14.40 -4.71 0.69
C TRP A 154 -13.59 -4.95 -0.57
N LYS A 155 -12.25 -5.02 -0.46
CA LYS A 155 -11.40 -5.34 -1.61
C LYS A 155 -11.76 -6.70 -2.20
N LEU A 156 -11.95 -7.73 -1.37
CA LEU A 156 -12.32 -9.08 -1.83
C LEU A 156 -13.67 -9.08 -2.55
N VAL A 157 -14.61 -8.25 -2.08
CA VAL A 157 -15.96 -8.16 -2.60
C VAL A 157 -16.05 -7.34 -3.89
N TYR A 158 -15.36 -6.20 -4.00
CA TYR A 158 -15.52 -5.29 -5.15
C TYR A 158 -14.41 -5.38 -6.22
N SER A 159 -13.27 -6.02 -5.93
CA SER A 159 -12.21 -6.21 -6.94
C SER A 159 -12.58 -7.30 -7.96
N GLY A 160 -11.99 -7.29 -9.16
CA GLY A 160 -12.03 -8.44 -10.08
C GLY A 160 -13.33 -8.68 -10.88
N TRP A 161 -14.31 -7.78 -10.80
CA TRP A 161 -15.62 -7.96 -11.47
C TRP A 161 -15.64 -7.62 -12.97
N ALA A 162 -14.66 -6.89 -13.49
CA ALA A 162 -14.66 -6.44 -14.87
C ALA A 162 -13.46 -6.99 -15.66
N ARG A 163 -13.72 -7.63 -16.79
CA ARG A 163 -12.73 -7.90 -17.85
C ARG A 163 -12.35 -6.58 -18.55
N GLY A 164 -11.66 -5.68 -17.84
CA GLY A 164 -10.98 -4.52 -18.44
C GLY A 164 -11.51 -3.12 -18.11
N LEU A 165 -12.69 -2.96 -17.50
CA LEU A 165 -13.25 -1.63 -17.18
C LEU A 165 -13.10 -1.20 -15.71
N GLY A 166 -12.79 -2.14 -14.81
CA GLY A 166 -12.78 -1.93 -13.36
C GLY A 166 -14.17 -1.63 -12.80
N ASP A 167 -14.49 -2.15 -11.62
CA ASP A 167 -15.71 -1.70 -10.94
C ASP A 167 -15.53 -0.22 -10.53
N LEU A 168 -16.35 0.69 -11.07
CA LEU A 168 -16.29 2.11 -10.74
C LEU A 168 -16.51 2.35 -9.24
N ARG A 169 -17.29 1.50 -8.56
CA ARG A 169 -17.48 1.51 -7.11
C ARG A 169 -16.16 1.24 -6.40
N TRP A 170 -15.40 0.24 -6.86
CA TRP A 170 -14.08 -0.04 -6.31
C TRP A 170 -13.08 1.05 -6.65
N LYS A 171 -13.08 1.56 -7.88
CA LYS A 171 -12.12 2.57 -8.35
C LYS A 171 -12.17 3.82 -7.47
N GLY A 172 -13.37 4.30 -7.11
CA GLY A 172 -13.54 5.45 -6.21
C GLY A 172 -13.19 5.15 -4.75
N ASN A 173 -13.34 3.89 -4.31
CA ASN A 173 -13.15 3.50 -2.91
C ASN A 173 -11.76 2.90 -2.60
N LYS A 174 -10.98 2.51 -3.62
CA LYS A 174 -9.66 1.86 -3.45
C LYS A 174 -8.71 2.76 -2.65
N GLY A 175 -8.60 4.04 -3.01
CA GLY A 175 -7.71 5.00 -2.32
C GLY A 175 -8.03 5.13 -0.82
N PRO A 176 -9.25 5.58 -0.46
CA PRO A 176 -9.66 5.68 0.95
C PRO A 176 -9.60 4.36 1.71
N TRP A 177 -9.89 3.23 1.05
CA TRP A 177 -9.74 1.90 1.67
C TRP A 177 -8.28 1.59 2.01
N VAL A 178 -7.33 1.86 1.10
CA VAL A 178 -5.90 1.66 1.33
C VAL A 178 -5.40 2.57 2.46
N GLU A 179 -5.84 3.83 2.51
CA GLU A 179 -5.47 4.76 3.60
C GLU A 179 -5.95 4.25 4.97
N ARG A 180 -7.22 3.84 5.06
CA ARG A 180 -7.80 3.25 6.27
C ARG A 180 -7.09 1.96 6.68
N LYS A 181 -6.71 1.11 5.72
CA LYS A 181 -5.90 -0.10 5.98
C LYS A 181 -4.64 0.24 6.77
N TYR A 182 -3.89 1.25 6.32
CA TYR A 182 -2.64 1.63 6.97
C TYR A 182 -2.85 2.31 8.32
N LEU A 183 -3.93 3.08 8.49
CA LEU A 183 -4.31 3.62 9.79
C LEU A 183 -4.63 2.51 10.80
N VAL A 184 -5.45 1.54 10.41
CA VAL A 184 -5.78 0.39 11.27
C VAL A 184 -4.53 -0.41 11.59
N ALA A 185 -3.68 -0.70 10.62
CA ALA A 185 -2.41 -1.41 10.87
C ALA A 185 -1.51 -0.67 11.87
N ALA A 186 -1.38 0.66 11.74
CA ALA A 186 -0.63 1.48 12.69
C ALA A 186 -1.27 1.45 14.09
N TYR A 187 -2.60 1.53 14.18
CA TYR A 187 -3.33 1.40 15.43
C TYR A 187 -3.11 0.04 16.11
N ARG A 188 -3.21 -1.07 15.36
CA ARG A 188 -2.91 -2.41 15.87
C ARG A 188 -1.49 -2.50 16.43
N LYS A 189 -0.53 -1.85 15.76
CA LYS A 189 0.86 -1.83 16.19
C LYS A 189 1.06 -1.04 17.50
N SER A 190 0.40 0.10 17.67
CA SER A 190 0.48 0.87 18.91
C SER A 190 -0.19 0.16 20.10
N GLY A 191 -1.13 -0.77 19.84
CA GLY A 191 -1.75 -1.64 20.85
C GLY A 191 -2.82 -0.98 21.73
N SER A 192 -2.88 0.36 21.77
CA SER A 192 -3.93 1.12 22.46
C SER A 192 -4.17 2.48 21.80
N VAL A 193 -5.34 3.07 22.05
CA VAL A 193 -5.70 4.42 21.57
C VAL A 193 -4.75 5.48 22.13
N ALA A 194 -4.41 5.40 23.42
CA ALA A 194 -3.49 6.33 24.06
C ALA A 194 -2.08 6.26 23.45
N GLN A 195 -1.57 5.05 23.22
CA GLN A 195 -0.26 4.88 22.59
C GLN A 195 -0.28 5.31 21.12
N PHE A 196 -1.35 5.04 20.38
CA PHE A 196 -1.51 5.50 19.01
C PHE A 196 -1.43 7.03 18.93
N TRP A 197 -2.18 7.73 19.77
CA TRP A 197 -2.12 9.19 19.78
C TRP A 197 -0.79 9.71 20.29
N LYS A 198 -0.14 9.05 21.24
CA LYS A 198 1.24 9.38 21.63
C LYS A 198 2.22 9.29 20.46
N ASP A 199 2.07 8.28 19.60
CA ASP A 199 2.91 8.08 18.41
C ASP A 199 2.59 9.08 17.27
N PHE A 200 1.39 9.66 17.29
CA PHE A 200 0.85 10.53 16.24
C PHE A 200 0.29 11.86 16.79
N SER A 201 1.01 12.46 17.73
CA SER A 201 0.76 13.82 18.21
C SER A 201 1.96 14.72 17.96
N SER A 202 1.71 16.02 17.78
CA SER A 202 2.69 17.10 17.79
C SER A 202 2.48 17.99 19.02
N ALA A 203 3.26 19.06 19.14
CA ALA A 203 3.06 20.09 20.17
C ALA A 203 1.67 20.74 20.11
N ASP A 204 1.05 20.77 18.92
CA ASP A 204 -0.26 21.37 18.67
C ASP A 204 -1.44 20.41 18.89
N GLY A 205 -1.15 19.17 19.31
CA GLY A 205 -2.15 18.13 19.56
C GLY A 205 -2.06 16.96 18.58
N HIS A 206 -3.17 16.24 18.41
CA HIS A 206 -3.20 15.05 17.58
C HIS A 206 -3.09 15.39 16.10
N LEU A 207 -2.31 14.60 15.36
CA LEU A 207 -2.27 14.71 13.90
C LEU A 207 -3.61 14.28 13.29
N THR A 208 -3.99 14.91 12.18
CA THR A 208 -5.17 14.46 11.42
C THR A 208 -4.89 13.10 10.76
N PHE A 209 -5.93 12.33 10.44
CA PHE A 209 -5.75 11.08 9.69
C PHE A 209 -5.06 11.29 8.33
N THR A 210 -5.27 12.44 7.69
CA THR A 210 -4.55 12.82 6.46
C THR A 210 -3.05 12.97 6.71
N ASP A 211 -2.65 13.63 7.80
CA ASP A 211 -1.25 13.80 8.14
C ASP A 211 -0.59 12.47 8.56
N ILE A 212 -1.31 11.66 9.33
CA ILE A 212 -0.86 10.32 9.73
C ILE A 212 -0.65 9.44 8.49
N THR A 213 -1.62 9.39 7.57
CA THR A 213 -1.49 8.58 6.35
C THR A 213 -0.36 9.05 5.45
N LYS A 214 -0.13 10.37 5.35
CA LYS A 214 1.04 10.94 4.66
C LYS A 214 2.35 10.50 5.33
N LEU A 215 2.45 10.61 6.65
CA LEU A 215 3.61 10.18 7.42
C LEU A 215 3.89 8.68 7.24
N LEU A 216 2.86 7.83 7.32
CA LEU A 216 2.96 6.39 7.09
C LEU A 216 3.41 6.06 5.66
N ARG A 217 2.98 6.83 4.66
CA ARG A 217 3.41 6.69 3.27
C ARG A 217 4.91 6.99 3.11
N GLU A 218 5.40 8.08 3.71
CA GLU A 218 6.82 8.43 3.66
C GLU A 218 7.68 7.39 4.41
N ARG A 219 7.25 6.91 5.58
CA ARG A 219 7.92 5.82 6.31
C ARG A 219 8.07 4.57 5.44
N ARG A 220 7.02 4.14 4.74
CA ARG A 220 7.06 2.99 3.81
C ARG A 220 7.98 3.24 2.62
N LYS A 221 7.97 4.44 2.06
CA LYS A 221 8.87 4.81 0.95
C LYS A 221 10.33 4.74 1.38
N ALA A 222 10.66 5.25 2.57
CA ALA A 222 11.99 5.17 3.14
C ALA A 222 12.41 3.72 3.42
N ALA A 223 11.53 2.91 4.01
CA ALA A 223 11.78 1.49 4.26
C ALA A 223 12.05 0.71 2.97
N ASN A 224 11.20 0.89 1.95
CA ASN A 224 11.40 0.25 0.64
C ASN A 224 12.74 0.64 0.00
N SER A 225 13.15 1.91 0.09
CA SER A 225 14.46 2.35 -0.39
C SER A 225 15.61 1.65 0.35
N ARG A 226 15.53 1.52 1.68
CA ARG A 226 16.54 0.79 2.46
C ARG A 226 16.62 -0.68 2.07
N ILE A 227 15.47 -1.34 1.86
CA ILE A 227 15.45 -2.73 1.39
C ILE A 227 16.07 -2.87 0.00
N VAL A 228 15.91 -1.89 -0.89
CA VAL A 228 16.58 -1.89 -2.20
C VAL A 228 18.09 -1.82 -2.04
N GLU A 229 18.61 -0.97 -1.14
CA GLU A 229 20.05 -0.88 -0.90
C GLU A 229 20.60 -2.19 -0.29
N LEU A 230 19.90 -2.80 0.66
CA LEU A 230 20.24 -4.14 1.18
C LEU A 230 20.24 -5.20 0.07
N ALA A 231 19.28 -5.13 -0.84
CA ALA A 231 19.20 -6.04 -1.98
C ALA A 231 20.39 -5.86 -2.93
N LYS A 232 20.80 -4.62 -3.22
CA LYS A 232 21.97 -4.36 -4.07
C LYS A 232 23.26 -4.83 -3.41
N GLU A 233 23.43 -4.54 -2.12
CA GLU A 233 24.59 -4.97 -1.35
C GLU A 233 24.71 -6.50 -1.32
N LYS A 234 23.61 -7.19 -0.99
CA LYS A 234 23.60 -8.65 -0.85
C LYS A 234 23.82 -9.39 -2.17
N TYR A 235 23.19 -8.93 -3.26
CA TYR A 235 23.21 -9.65 -4.54
C TYR A 235 24.32 -9.16 -5.48
N GLY A 236 24.86 -7.95 -5.29
CA GLY A 236 25.94 -7.39 -6.10
C GLY A 236 25.67 -7.53 -7.60
N SER A 237 26.52 -8.26 -8.31
CA SER A 237 26.40 -8.52 -9.75
C SER A 237 25.14 -9.34 -10.13
N LEU A 238 24.60 -10.14 -9.21
CA LEU A 238 23.38 -10.92 -9.39
C LEU A 238 22.09 -10.12 -9.18
N PHE A 239 22.18 -8.83 -8.80
CA PHE A 239 21.00 -8.01 -8.54
C PHE A 239 20.09 -7.93 -9.78
N ASN A 240 20.65 -7.59 -10.95
CA ASN A 240 19.87 -7.41 -12.17
C ASN A 240 19.22 -8.72 -12.66
N SER A 241 19.86 -9.87 -12.45
CA SER A 241 19.28 -11.16 -12.83
C SER A 241 18.17 -11.58 -11.86
N THR A 242 18.38 -11.38 -10.56
CA THR A 242 17.44 -11.75 -9.48
C THR A 242 16.18 -10.87 -9.47
N PHE A 243 16.36 -9.56 -9.66
CA PHE A 243 15.30 -8.56 -9.64
C PHE A 243 14.89 -8.17 -11.07
N SER A 244 14.51 -9.17 -11.87
CA SER A 244 14.00 -8.97 -13.21
C SER A 244 12.68 -9.71 -13.44
N TYR A 245 11.96 -9.32 -14.50
CA TYR A 245 10.77 -10.02 -14.98
C TYR A 245 10.82 -10.14 -16.50
N ARG A 246 10.05 -11.09 -17.05
CA ARG A 246 9.91 -11.27 -18.50
C ARG A 246 8.61 -10.64 -18.98
N LYS A 247 8.67 -9.89 -20.08
CA LYS A 247 7.51 -9.34 -20.78
C LYS A 247 7.76 -9.44 -22.28
N SER A 248 6.87 -10.10 -23.01
CA SER A 248 6.98 -10.30 -24.46
C SER A 248 8.35 -10.88 -24.89
N GLY A 249 8.82 -11.91 -24.19
CA GLY A 249 10.10 -12.57 -24.46
C GLY A 249 11.36 -11.79 -24.03
N LYS A 250 11.24 -10.51 -23.68
CA LYS A 250 12.35 -9.65 -23.23
C LYS A 250 12.45 -9.62 -21.71
N ARG A 251 13.68 -9.49 -21.18
CA ARG A 251 13.95 -9.37 -19.74
C ARG A 251 14.06 -7.89 -19.35
N TYR A 252 13.37 -7.49 -18.29
CA TYR A 252 13.37 -6.15 -17.74
C TYR A 252 13.81 -6.17 -16.28
N VAL A 253 14.75 -5.30 -15.91
CA VAL A 253 15.14 -5.10 -14.51
C VAL A 253 14.05 -4.30 -13.80
N MET A 254 13.71 -4.71 -12.58
CA MET A 254 12.77 -3.99 -11.72
C MET A 254 13.39 -2.67 -11.28
N THR A 255 12.66 -1.57 -11.45
CA THR A 255 13.13 -0.22 -11.08
C THR A 255 12.36 0.38 -9.90
N ARG A 256 11.17 -0.14 -9.61
CA ARG A 256 10.28 0.40 -8.57
C ARG A 256 10.70 -0.14 -7.19
N PRO A 257 11.03 0.73 -6.21
CA PRO A 257 11.53 0.28 -4.90
C PRO A 257 10.63 -0.70 -4.17
N HIS A 258 9.31 -0.46 -4.12
CA HIS A 258 8.37 -1.38 -3.46
C HIS A 258 8.29 -2.75 -4.14
N VAL A 259 8.45 -2.83 -5.47
CA VAL A 259 8.43 -4.11 -6.21
C VAL A 259 9.69 -4.91 -5.89
N ILE A 260 10.84 -4.23 -5.87
CA ILE A 260 12.13 -4.83 -5.49
C ILE A 260 12.07 -5.31 -4.04
N ALA A 261 11.58 -4.47 -3.12
CA ALA A 261 11.43 -4.82 -1.71
C ALA A 261 10.54 -6.05 -1.50
N ARG A 262 9.36 -6.08 -2.16
CA ARG A 262 8.46 -7.24 -2.15
C ARG A 262 9.16 -8.51 -2.64
N ARG A 263 9.92 -8.42 -3.74
CA ARG A 263 10.69 -9.56 -4.26
C ARG A 263 11.78 -10.00 -3.30
N TYR A 264 12.47 -9.07 -2.65
CA TYR A 264 13.52 -9.36 -1.67
C TYR A 264 12.98 -10.14 -0.47
N ILE A 265 11.80 -9.77 0.03
CA ILE A 265 11.08 -10.45 1.12
C ILE A 265 10.59 -11.83 0.69
N ALA A 266 10.02 -11.95 -0.51
CA ALA A 266 9.54 -13.23 -1.04
C ALA A 266 10.66 -14.26 -1.20
N LEU A 267 11.91 -13.81 -1.36
CA LEU A 267 13.11 -14.65 -1.36
C LEU A 267 13.57 -15.07 0.05
N LYS A 268 12.79 -14.77 1.09
CA LYS A 268 13.05 -15.09 2.51
C LYS A 268 14.41 -14.57 3.02
N ASN A 269 14.83 -13.41 2.51
CA ASN A 269 16.01 -12.76 3.03
C ASN A 269 15.77 -12.21 4.43
N GLU A 270 16.82 -12.19 5.24
CA GLU A 270 16.79 -11.53 6.54
C GLU A 270 16.59 -10.02 6.34
N LEU A 271 15.60 -9.49 7.06
CA LEU A 271 15.38 -8.06 7.21
C LEU A 271 15.74 -7.64 8.63
N PRO A 272 16.37 -6.46 8.79
CA PRO A 272 16.45 -5.76 10.08
C PRO A 272 15.06 -5.60 10.70
N ASP A 273 14.97 -5.68 12.02
CA ASP A 273 13.70 -5.64 12.75
C ASP A 273 12.90 -4.35 12.48
N ASP A 274 13.56 -3.21 12.29
CA ASP A 274 12.92 -1.93 11.98
C ASP A 274 12.24 -1.91 10.59
N LEU A 275 12.61 -2.81 9.69
CA LEU A 275 12.07 -2.92 8.33
C LEU A 275 11.03 -4.03 8.17
N ARG A 276 11.00 -5.02 9.07
CA ARG A 276 10.04 -6.14 9.03
C ARG A 276 8.61 -5.62 9.04
N ASP A 277 8.32 -4.70 9.97
CA ASP A 277 6.96 -4.20 10.21
C ASP A 277 6.43 -3.24 9.13
N LEU A 278 7.33 -2.64 8.33
CA LEU A 278 6.96 -1.67 7.30
C LEU A 278 6.78 -2.30 5.92
N SER A 279 7.05 -3.60 5.83
CA SER A 279 7.12 -4.34 4.57
C SER A 279 5.87 -5.18 4.27
N CYS A 280 5.03 -5.43 5.28
CA CYS A 280 3.78 -6.15 5.15
C CYS A 280 2.70 -5.25 4.56
N ASP A 281 2.52 -5.35 3.24
CA ASP A 281 1.22 -5.40 2.56
C ASP A 281 1.28 -4.67 1.22
N SER A 282 1.61 -5.44 0.17
CA SER A 282 1.63 -4.97 -1.22
C SER A 282 0.82 -5.94 -2.08
N ASP A 283 -0.48 -6.04 -1.78
CA ASP A 283 -1.47 -6.64 -2.68
C ASP A 283 -2.05 -5.60 -3.66
N ASP A 284 -1.45 -4.42 -3.82
CA ASP A 284 -2.03 -3.28 -4.56
C ASP A 284 -1.98 -3.37 -6.09
N ASP A 285 -1.71 -4.55 -6.66
CA ASP A 285 -1.79 -4.79 -8.11
C ASP A 285 -3.27 -4.93 -8.56
#